data_AF-A0A7U2FES8-F1
#
_entry.id   AF-A0A7U2FES8-F1
#
_cell.length_a   1.000
_cell.length_b   1.000
_cell.length_c   1.000
_cell.angle_alpha   90.00
_cell.angle_beta   90.00
_cell.angle_gamma   90.00
#
_symmetry.space_group_name_H-M   'P 1'
#
loop_
_entity.id
_entity.type
_entity.pdbx_description
1 polymer ?
#
loop_
_entity_poly.entity_id
_entity_poly.type
_entity_poly.pdbx_seq_one_letter_code
_entity_poly.pdbx_strand_id
1 'polypeptide(L)'
;MPSQRSSNADTNPQLRSRLFGLPLELRQTIYSYLFPGGVHAYFRHDKLRLSACLQPDPYKYSSGAEHVVCPEPFEPPDSRYLLRLGSTWGPHWECEEAVMGVNQSPETSTGTELEMLHVCRRARQEVTAYITNIAVLHITGPETLQSLLEPAKSLVPQHVTDVVALTKRLSITLRLSTRTFDRVQEAVAGYSADVPVWLRFCQTHVQNLTKLREFQLWADHDRDWSWSRVNERAFLAPLETLAANSDLNIIVNLPKLHPKYESQDRHFTIYSTPPSFTITRRLRQSYYAFSRGDSDQLLVRFAQDFPTLYQHGVDDLEEVEQRERKMWENGEDPT
;
A
#
# COMPACT_ATOMS: atom_id res chain seq x y z
N MET A 1 -41.06 5.68 -50.93
CA MET A 1 -40.63 5.54 -49.52
C MET A 1 -39.23 4.96 -49.48
N PRO A 2 -38.18 5.71 -49.14
CA PRO A 2 -36.86 5.14 -48.89
C PRO A 2 -36.76 4.72 -47.42
N SER A 3 -36.36 3.47 -47.19
CA SER A 3 -36.14 2.95 -45.84
C SER A 3 -34.94 3.64 -45.20
N GLN A 4 -35.18 4.41 -44.15
CA GLN A 4 -34.13 4.87 -43.25
C GLN A 4 -33.57 3.65 -42.52
N ARG A 5 -32.41 3.16 -42.97
CA ARG A 5 -31.49 2.46 -42.09
C ARG A 5 -30.96 3.49 -41.09
N SER A 6 -31.69 3.67 -40.00
CA SER A 6 -31.18 4.32 -38.79
C SER A 6 -29.86 3.64 -38.44
N SER A 7 -28.76 4.34 -38.66
CA SER A 7 -27.44 3.84 -38.30
C SER A 7 -27.40 3.74 -36.77
N ASN A 8 -26.84 2.67 -36.22
CA ASN A 8 -26.73 2.44 -34.77
C ASN A 8 -26.09 3.61 -33.98
N ALA A 9 -25.47 4.58 -34.67
CA ALA A 9 -24.94 5.82 -34.09
C ALA A 9 -26.02 6.85 -33.69
N ASP A 10 -27.24 6.77 -34.24
CA ASP A 10 -28.35 7.66 -33.83
C ASP A 10 -29.03 7.19 -32.53
N THR A 11 -28.88 5.91 -32.17
CA THR A 11 -29.52 5.31 -31.00
C THR A 11 -28.67 5.33 -29.73
N ASN A 12 -27.36 5.60 -29.83
CA ASN A 12 -26.49 5.71 -28.65
C ASN A 12 -25.55 6.93 -28.74
N PRO A 13 -25.83 8.03 -28.01
CA PRO A 13 -25.02 9.24 -28.05
C PRO A 13 -23.57 9.01 -27.58
N GLN A 14 -23.30 7.92 -26.85
CA GLN A 14 -21.94 7.55 -26.45
C GLN A 14 -21.06 7.22 -27.66
N LEU A 15 -21.63 6.72 -28.76
CA LEU A 15 -20.88 6.42 -29.99
C LEU A 15 -20.40 7.68 -30.73
N ARG A 16 -20.92 8.87 -30.37
CA ARG A 16 -20.50 10.16 -30.94
C ARG A 16 -19.32 10.79 -30.19
N SER A 17 -18.91 10.23 -29.05
CA SER A 17 -17.76 10.72 -28.29
C SER A 17 -16.48 10.49 -29.07
N ARG A 18 -15.69 11.56 -29.27
CA ARG A 18 -14.38 11.47 -29.92
C ARG A 18 -13.42 10.56 -29.16
N LEU A 19 -13.51 10.53 -27.83
CA LEU A 19 -12.71 9.65 -26.98
C LEU A 19 -12.90 8.18 -27.40
N PHE A 20 -14.15 7.74 -27.53
CA PHE A 20 -14.48 6.35 -27.87
C PHE A 20 -14.28 5.99 -29.35
N GLY A 21 -13.98 6.98 -30.19
CA GLY A 21 -13.52 6.79 -31.56
C GLY A 21 -12.00 6.56 -31.67
N LEU A 22 -11.23 6.82 -30.60
CA LEU A 22 -9.79 6.56 -30.59
C LEU A 22 -9.49 5.05 -30.49
N PRO A 23 -8.37 4.59 -31.08
CA PRO A 23 -7.81 3.27 -30.82
C PRO A 23 -7.69 2.96 -29.32
N LEU A 24 -7.80 1.68 -28.96
CA LEU A 24 -7.81 1.25 -27.56
C LEU A 24 -6.52 1.67 -26.84
N GLU A 25 -5.39 1.58 -27.52
CA GLU A 25 -4.05 1.90 -27.02
C GLU A 25 -3.95 3.38 -26.63
N LEU A 26 -4.50 4.28 -27.45
CA LEU A 26 -4.53 5.71 -27.14
C LEU A 26 -5.45 6.02 -25.97
N ARG A 27 -6.59 5.33 -25.86
CA ARG A 27 -7.49 5.47 -24.71
C ARG A 27 -6.84 4.98 -23.42
N GLN A 28 -6.18 3.82 -23.46
CA GLN A 28 -5.43 3.29 -22.32
C GLN A 28 -4.29 4.21 -21.92
N THR A 29 -3.61 4.83 -22.89
CA THR A 29 -2.59 5.87 -22.63
C THR A 29 -3.22 7.09 -21.94
N ILE A 30 -4.40 7.54 -22.37
CA ILE A 30 -5.13 8.61 -21.67
C ILE A 30 -5.45 8.18 -20.22
N TYR A 31 -5.94 6.95 -20.02
CA TYR A 31 -6.23 6.44 -18.68
C TYR A 31 -4.98 6.33 -17.80
N SER A 32 -3.80 6.04 -18.35
CA SER A 32 -2.56 6.06 -17.57
C SER A 32 -2.16 7.46 -17.09
N TYR A 33 -2.54 8.51 -17.81
CA TYR A 33 -2.36 9.89 -17.32
C TYR A 33 -3.35 10.27 -16.21
N LEU A 34 -4.52 9.63 -16.18
CA LEU A 34 -5.51 9.85 -15.13
C LEU A 34 -5.18 9.08 -13.84
N PHE A 35 -4.51 7.92 -13.98
CA PHE A 35 -4.19 7.01 -12.87
C PHE A 35 -2.70 6.65 -12.86
N PRO A 36 -1.78 7.64 -12.76
CA PRO A 36 -0.34 7.40 -12.94
C PRO A 36 0.24 6.47 -11.87
N GLY A 37 -0.28 6.52 -10.64
CA GLY A 37 0.11 5.62 -9.55
C GLY A 37 -0.81 4.41 -9.37
N GLY A 38 -1.79 4.21 -10.25
CA GLY A 38 -2.84 3.21 -10.08
C GLY A 38 -4.07 3.74 -9.33
N VAL A 39 -4.81 2.83 -8.70
CA VAL A 39 -6.11 3.11 -8.06
C VAL A 39 -6.15 2.51 -6.66
N HIS A 40 -6.57 3.27 -5.66
CA HIS A 40 -6.85 2.75 -4.33
C HIS A 40 -8.27 2.20 -4.23
N ALA A 41 -8.44 1.04 -3.62
CA ALA A 41 -9.66 0.67 -2.93
C ALA A 41 -9.50 1.06 -1.46
N TYR A 42 -10.49 1.78 -0.91
CA TYR A 42 -10.45 2.23 0.48
C TYR A 42 -11.83 2.20 1.13
N PHE A 43 -11.87 1.96 2.43
CA PHE A 43 -13.10 1.92 3.22
C PHE A 43 -13.32 3.24 3.96
N ARG A 44 -14.46 3.89 3.73
CA ARG A 44 -14.85 5.14 4.43
C ARG A 44 -16.37 5.26 4.53
N HIS A 45 -16.86 5.66 5.71
CA HIS A 45 -18.30 5.83 5.97
C HIS A 45 -19.13 4.59 5.57
N ASP A 46 -18.70 3.42 6.05
CA ASP A 46 -19.34 2.12 5.80
C ASP A 46 -19.44 1.68 4.33
N LYS A 47 -18.62 2.30 3.46
CA LYS A 47 -18.60 2.05 2.02
C LYS A 47 -17.18 1.85 1.53
N LEU A 48 -17.01 0.84 0.70
CA LEU A 48 -15.79 0.66 -0.09
C LEU A 48 -15.88 1.54 -1.34
N ARG A 49 -14.83 2.34 -1.59
CA ARG A 49 -14.75 3.30 -2.70
C ARG A 49 -13.45 3.12 -3.47
N LEU A 50 -13.39 3.74 -4.64
CA LEU A 50 -12.20 3.79 -5.47
C LEU A 50 -11.71 5.24 -5.62
N SER A 51 -10.40 5.44 -5.54
CA SER A 51 -9.77 6.73 -5.85
C SER A 51 -8.50 6.56 -6.68
N ALA A 52 -8.11 7.60 -7.41
CA ALA A 52 -6.80 7.64 -8.05
C ALA A 52 -5.69 7.68 -7.00
N CYS A 53 -4.58 6.96 -7.24
CA CYS A 53 -3.36 7.10 -6.46
C CYS A 53 -2.63 8.39 -6.86
N LEU A 54 -2.33 9.22 -5.85
CA LEU A 54 -1.63 10.51 -6.01
C LEU A 54 -0.11 10.36 -6.01
N GLN A 55 0.41 9.24 -5.50
CA GLN A 55 1.84 8.99 -5.33
C GLN A 55 2.30 7.88 -6.28
N PRO A 56 2.80 8.22 -7.49
CA PRO A 56 3.19 7.22 -8.49
C PRO A 56 4.46 6.46 -8.14
N ASP A 57 5.32 7.01 -7.28
CA ASP A 57 6.51 6.35 -6.75
C ASP A 57 6.58 6.48 -5.22
N PRO A 58 5.73 5.72 -4.50
CA PRO A 58 5.58 5.85 -3.05
C PRO A 58 6.85 5.41 -2.28
N TYR A 59 7.76 4.68 -2.91
CA TYR A 59 8.93 4.08 -2.25
C TYR A 59 10.23 4.88 -2.41
N LYS A 60 10.22 5.94 -3.23
CA LYS A 60 11.43 6.72 -3.54
C LYS A 60 11.99 7.50 -2.34
N TYR A 61 11.13 7.92 -1.43
CA TYR A 61 11.48 8.73 -0.27
C TYR A 61 10.64 8.24 0.91
N SER A 62 11.26 7.56 1.88
CA SER A 62 10.54 6.96 3.01
C SER A 62 11.26 7.21 4.34
N SER A 63 11.92 8.36 4.48
CA SER A 63 12.56 8.75 5.74
C SER A 63 11.54 9.29 6.74
N GLY A 64 10.37 9.74 6.27
CA GLY A 64 9.40 10.53 7.02
C GLY A 64 9.72 12.02 7.06
N ALA A 65 10.90 12.47 6.61
CA ALA A 65 11.20 13.91 6.49
C ALA A 65 10.41 14.54 5.33
N GLU A 66 10.16 13.77 4.27
CA GLU A 66 9.37 14.19 3.12
C GLU A 66 7.87 14.39 3.42
N HIS A 67 7.36 13.90 4.55
CA HIS A 67 5.97 14.16 4.98
C HIS A 67 5.77 15.62 5.41
N VAL A 68 6.86 16.36 5.54
CA VAL A 68 6.86 17.79 5.83
C VAL A 68 6.67 18.57 4.54
N VAL A 69 5.52 19.24 4.36
CA VAL A 69 5.27 20.07 3.16
C VAL A 69 5.79 21.51 3.30
N CYS A 70 6.16 21.95 4.50
CA CYS A 70 6.98 23.13 4.81
C CYS A 70 7.08 23.26 6.34
N PRO A 71 8.27 23.43 6.94
CA PRO A 71 8.38 24.14 8.19
C PRO A 71 9.52 25.16 8.07
N GLU A 72 9.21 26.41 8.36
CA GLU A 72 10.26 27.31 8.81
C GLU A 72 11.02 26.61 9.96
N PRO A 73 12.37 26.67 10.00
CA PRO A 73 13.23 25.83 10.85
C PRO A 73 13.01 25.95 12.38
N PHE A 74 12.04 26.74 12.83
CA PHE A 74 11.76 27.04 14.23
C PHE A 74 10.29 26.90 14.62
N GLU A 75 9.41 26.46 13.71
CA GLU A 75 8.00 26.23 14.05
C GLU A 75 7.80 24.80 14.59
N PRO A 76 6.97 24.63 15.64
CA PRO A 76 6.57 23.30 16.08
C PRO A 76 5.95 22.54 14.88
N PRO A 77 6.18 21.24 14.77
CA PRO A 77 5.64 20.45 13.67
C PRO A 77 4.13 20.67 13.60
N ASP A 78 3.62 21.15 12.46
CA ASP A 78 2.18 21.29 12.27
C ASP A 78 1.51 19.93 12.58
N SER A 79 0.36 19.97 13.24
CA SER A 79 -0.56 18.85 13.44
C SER A 79 -0.66 17.94 12.22
N ARG A 80 -0.60 18.50 11.00
CA ARG A 80 -0.58 17.74 9.74
C ARG A 80 0.66 16.85 9.57
N TYR A 81 1.85 17.32 9.92
CA TYR A 81 3.05 16.49 9.85
C TYR A 81 2.95 15.28 10.78
N LEU A 82 2.45 15.49 12.01
CA LEU A 82 2.24 14.43 12.98
C LEU A 82 1.21 13.39 12.49
N LEU A 83 0.12 13.84 11.86
CA LEU A 83 -0.87 12.95 11.24
C LEU A 83 -0.25 12.11 10.11
N ARG A 84 0.55 12.72 9.24
CA ARG A 84 1.23 12.02 8.14
C ARG A 84 2.24 11.00 8.64
N LEU A 85 3.01 11.33 9.68
CA LEU A 85 3.94 10.38 10.31
C LEU A 85 3.21 9.19 10.94
N GLY A 86 1.96 9.37 11.36
CA GLY A 86 1.08 8.34 11.89
C GLY A 86 0.22 7.63 10.85
N SER A 87 0.36 7.97 9.56
CA SER A 87 -0.46 7.41 8.47
C SER A 87 -0.46 5.89 8.48
N THR A 88 -1.65 5.29 8.47
CA THR A 88 -1.81 3.83 8.36
C THR A 88 -1.63 3.33 6.93
N TRP A 89 -1.66 4.26 5.97
CA TRP A 89 -1.39 4.04 4.55
C TRP A 89 0.11 4.11 4.24
N GLY A 90 0.97 4.35 5.24
CA GLY A 90 2.42 4.32 5.12
C GLY A 90 2.90 5.29 4.02
N PRO A 91 3.55 4.79 2.95
CA PRO A 91 4.05 5.63 1.89
C PRO A 91 2.93 6.25 1.01
N HIS A 92 1.68 5.83 1.17
CA HIS A 92 0.50 6.40 0.52
C HIS A 92 -0.23 7.48 1.37
N TRP A 93 0.49 8.18 2.25
CA TRP A 93 -0.09 9.14 3.20
C TRP A 93 -0.80 10.32 2.51
N GLU A 94 -0.36 10.75 1.32
CA GLU A 94 -1.04 11.83 0.59
C GLU A 94 -2.42 11.38 0.10
N CYS A 95 -2.51 10.11 -0.32
CA CYS A 95 -3.77 9.50 -0.70
C CYS A 95 -4.71 9.40 0.51
N GLU A 96 -4.20 9.03 1.69
CA GLU A 96 -4.98 9.01 2.94
C GLU A 96 -5.50 10.40 3.30
N GLU A 97 -4.64 11.42 3.28
CA GLU A 97 -5.02 12.80 3.55
C GLU A 97 -6.11 13.29 2.59
N ALA A 98 -5.94 13.01 1.29
CA ALA A 98 -6.89 13.43 0.26
C ALA A 98 -8.25 12.75 0.41
N VAL A 99 -8.30 11.45 0.73
CA VAL A 99 -9.58 10.74 0.93
C VAL A 99 -10.20 11.02 2.28
N MET A 100 -9.43 11.37 3.31
CA MET A 100 -9.96 11.70 4.64
C MET A 100 -10.52 13.13 4.72
N GLY A 101 -10.15 14.01 3.77
CA GLY A 101 -10.72 15.34 3.65
C GLY A 101 -10.40 16.23 4.86
N VAL A 102 -9.20 16.07 5.43
CA VAL A 102 -8.70 16.89 6.54
C VAL A 102 -8.59 18.33 6.04
N ASN A 103 -9.68 19.10 6.20
CA ASN A 103 -9.95 20.50 5.77
C ASN A 103 -10.78 20.73 4.49
N GLN A 104 -11.58 19.79 4.02
CA GLN A 104 -12.57 20.10 2.98
C GLN A 104 -13.95 20.35 3.61
N SER A 105 -14.55 21.50 3.29
CA SER A 105 -16.00 21.65 3.44
C SER A 105 -16.69 20.51 2.68
N PRO A 106 -17.84 19.99 3.14
CA PRO A 106 -18.54 18.88 2.47
C PRO A 106 -18.91 19.17 1.00
N GLU A 107 -18.80 20.42 0.55
CA GLU A 107 -19.09 20.88 -0.81
C GLU A 107 -17.85 20.90 -1.74
N THR A 108 -16.64 20.70 -1.20
CA THR A 108 -15.37 20.74 -1.95
C THR A 108 -14.62 19.41 -1.94
N SER A 109 -15.32 18.27 -1.97
CA SER A 109 -14.73 16.94 -2.18
C SER A 109 -14.19 16.80 -3.60
N THR A 110 -13.16 17.58 -3.93
CA THR A 110 -12.64 17.69 -5.30
C THR A 110 -11.68 16.55 -5.58
N GLY A 111 -12.16 15.56 -6.35
CA GLY A 111 -11.39 15.07 -7.50
C GLY A 111 -10.55 13.81 -7.34
N THR A 112 -10.63 13.07 -6.24
CA THR A 112 -9.95 11.76 -6.15
C THR A 112 -10.84 10.57 -6.50
N GLU A 113 -12.16 10.70 -6.36
CA GLU A 113 -13.09 9.67 -6.82
C GLU A 113 -13.02 9.53 -8.34
N LEU A 114 -13.17 8.30 -8.83
CA LEU A 114 -13.07 7.98 -10.25
C LEU A 114 -14.30 8.48 -11.01
N GLU A 115 -14.44 9.80 -11.21
CA GLU A 115 -15.56 10.47 -11.89
C GLU A 115 -15.91 9.82 -13.24
N MET A 116 -14.91 9.31 -13.94
CA MET A 116 -15.10 8.56 -15.19
C MET A 116 -16.03 7.34 -15.06
N LEU A 117 -16.11 6.70 -13.89
CA LEU A 117 -17.05 5.62 -13.63
C LEU A 117 -18.51 6.09 -13.58
N HIS A 118 -18.74 7.39 -13.42
CA HIS A 118 -20.07 7.99 -13.34
C HIS A 118 -20.53 8.64 -14.64
N VAL A 119 -19.62 8.96 -15.57
CA VAL A 119 -19.93 9.65 -16.85
C VAL A 119 -20.94 8.89 -17.72
N CYS A 120 -20.64 7.64 -18.10
CA CYS A 120 -21.55 6.82 -18.90
C CYS A 120 -21.21 5.32 -18.78
N ARG A 121 -22.11 4.45 -19.26
CA ARG A 121 -21.91 2.99 -19.20
C ARG A 121 -20.62 2.56 -19.91
N ARG A 122 -20.32 3.13 -21.07
CA ARG A 122 -19.11 2.79 -21.82
C ARG A 122 -17.83 3.25 -21.12
N ALA A 123 -17.80 4.47 -20.60
CA ALA A 123 -16.67 4.98 -19.81
C ALA A 123 -16.38 4.05 -18.62
N ARG A 124 -17.43 3.69 -17.87
CA ARG A 124 -17.34 2.76 -16.74
C ARG A 124 -16.73 1.43 -17.16
N GLN A 125 -17.25 0.80 -18.22
CA GLN A 125 -16.74 -0.49 -18.68
C GLN A 125 -15.27 -0.42 -19.10
N GLU A 126 -14.88 0.63 -19.84
CA GLU A 126 -13.51 0.80 -20.32
C GLU A 126 -12.52 1.10 -19.19
N VAL A 127 -12.92 1.94 -18.22
CA VAL A 127 -12.08 2.26 -17.05
C VAL A 127 -11.99 1.06 -16.12
N THR A 128 -13.08 0.34 -15.84
CA THR A 128 -13.01 -0.91 -15.07
C THR A 128 -12.11 -1.93 -15.76
N ALA A 129 -12.19 -2.07 -17.09
CA ALA A 129 -11.31 -2.93 -17.86
C ALA A 129 -9.84 -2.48 -17.77
N TYR A 130 -9.57 -1.17 -17.84
CA TYR A 130 -8.22 -0.62 -17.65
C TYR A 130 -7.68 -0.93 -16.25
N ILE A 131 -8.47 -0.67 -15.21
CA ILE A 131 -8.06 -0.91 -13.81
C ILE A 131 -7.74 -2.38 -13.58
N THR A 132 -8.62 -3.28 -14.02
CA THR A 132 -8.47 -4.72 -13.81
C THR A 132 -7.31 -5.33 -14.62
N ASN A 133 -6.99 -4.79 -15.79
CA ASN A 133 -5.99 -5.39 -16.69
C ASN A 133 -4.62 -4.74 -16.68
N ILE A 134 -4.52 -3.45 -16.33
CA ILE A 134 -3.31 -2.63 -16.55
C ILE A 134 -2.87 -1.93 -15.27
N ALA A 135 -3.80 -1.24 -14.59
CA ALA A 135 -3.47 -0.47 -13.40
C ALA A 135 -3.11 -1.36 -12.21
N VAL A 136 -2.34 -0.81 -11.27
CA VAL A 136 -2.17 -1.41 -9.95
C VAL A 136 -3.36 -1.03 -9.08
N LEU A 137 -4.01 -2.03 -8.49
CA LEU A 137 -4.99 -1.82 -7.42
C LEU A 137 -4.25 -1.79 -6.09
N HIS A 138 -4.36 -0.69 -5.35
CA HIS A 138 -3.79 -0.53 -4.02
C HIS A 138 -4.86 -0.78 -2.96
N ILE A 139 -4.55 -1.62 -1.98
CA ILE A 139 -5.33 -1.80 -0.76
C ILE A 139 -4.46 -1.32 0.40
N THR A 140 -4.89 -0.25 1.05
CA THR A 140 -4.17 0.41 2.13
C THR A 140 -4.94 0.30 3.44
N GLY A 141 -4.21 0.02 4.52
CA GLY A 141 -4.75 -0.02 5.88
C GLY A 141 -5.51 -1.32 6.22
N PRO A 142 -5.48 -1.73 7.50
CA PRO A 142 -6.15 -2.96 7.96
C PRO A 142 -7.68 -2.88 7.90
N GLU A 143 -8.28 -1.69 8.00
CA GLU A 143 -9.73 -1.48 7.96
C GLU A 143 -10.30 -1.79 6.57
N THR A 144 -9.61 -1.35 5.52
CA THR A 144 -9.98 -1.67 4.14
C THR A 144 -9.91 -3.18 3.93
N LEU A 145 -8.84 -3.82 4.41
CA LEU A 145 -8.68 -5.28 4.31
C LEU A 145 -9.80 -6.04 5.03
N GLN A 146 -10.18 -5.58 6.23
CA GLN A 146 -11.30 -6.15 6.99
C GLN A 146 -12.63 -5.99 6.24
N SER A 147 -12.86 -4.83 5.62
CA SER A 147 -14.12 -4.57 4.88
C SER A 147 -14.30 -5.52 3.69
N LEU A 148 -13.20 -5.94 3.05
CA LEU A 148 -13.22 -6.92 1.98
C LEU A 148 -13.57 -8.32 2.49
N LEU A 149 -13.11 -8.69 3.69
CA LEU A 149 -13.44 -9.97 4.33
C LEU A 149 -14.89 -10.08 4.79
N GLU A 150 -15.55 -8.95 5.03
CA GLU A 150 -16.93 -8.88 5.54
C GLU A 150 -17.86 -8.07 4.62
N PRO A 151 -18.08 -8.51 3.36
CA PRO A 151 -18.89 -7.74 2.40
C PRO A 151 -20.33 -7.51 2.88
N ALA A 152 -20.88 -8.44 3.68
CA ALA A 152 -22.26 -8.37 4.16
C ALA A 152 -22.56 -7.16 5.05
N LYS A 153 -21.55 -6.53 5.66
CA LYS A 153 -21.72 -5.32 6.49
C LYS A 153 -21.50 -4.02 5.73
N SER A 154 -20.88 -4.07 4.55
CA SER A 154 -20.53 -2.88 3.78
C SER A 154 -21.38 -2.77 2.51
N LEU A 155 -21.85 -1.56 2.21
CA LEU A 155 -22.48 -1.27 0.92
C LEU A 155 -21.37 -1.16 -0.13
N VAL A 156 -20.93 -2.31 -0.67
CA VAL A 156 -19.92 -2.36 -1.73
C VAL A 156 -20.61 -2.23 -3.09
N PRO A 157 -20.33 -1.17 -3.86
CA PRO A 157 -20.83 -1.10 -5.23
C PRO A 157 -20.25 -2.25 -6.07
N GLN A 158 -21.07 -2.89 -6.91
CA GLN A 158 -20.66 -4.05 -7.71
C GLN A 158 -19.36 -3.82 -8.50
N HIS A 159 -19.18 -2.63 -9.06
CA HIS A 159 -17.97 -2.30 -9.84
C HIS A 159 -16.69 -2.34 -9.00
N VAL A 160 -16.76 -2.08 -7.70
CA VAL A 160 -15.61 -2.18 -6.80
C VAL A 160 -15.29 -3.65 -6.52
N THR A 161 -16.31 -4.47 -6.26
CA THR A 161 -16.16 -5.92 -6.12
C THR A 161 -15.55 -6.55 -7.37
N ASP A 162 -16.02 -6.14 -8.56
CA ASP A 162 -15.50 -6.61 -9.84
C ASP A 162 -14.02 -6.22 -10.01
N VAL A 163 -13.66 -4.99 -9.64
CA VAL A 163 -12.27 -4.52 -9.68
C VAL A 163 -11.37 -5.36 -8.78
N VAL A 164 -11.79 -5.60 -7.53
CA VAL A 164 -11.02 -6.40 -6.57
C VAL A 164 -10.86 -7.83 -7.05
N ALA A 165 -11.93 -8.46 -7.55
CA ALA A 165 -11.91 -9.87 -7.96
C ALA A 165 -11.14 -10.13 -9.26
N LEU A 166 -11.11 -9.15 -10.18
CA LEU A 166 -10.56 -9.32 -11.53
C LEU A 166 -9.21 -8.65 -11.73
N THR A 167 -8.66 -7.97 -10.72
CA THR A 167 -7.37 -7.30 -10.86
C THR A 167 -6.24 -8.29 -11.18
N LYS A 168 -5.38 -7.89 -12.12
CA LYS A 168 -4.14 -8.61 -12.44
C LYS A 168 -2.97 -8.15 -11.58
N ARG A 169 -3.02 -6.94 -11.02
CA ARG A 169 -1.93 -6.33 -10.26
C ARG A 169 -2.49 -5.77 -8.95
N LEU A 170 -2.08 -6.35 -7.84
CA LEU A 170 -2.51 -5.97 -6.50
C LEU A 170 -1.31 -5.54 -5.68
N SER A 171 -1.43 -4.39 -5.00
CA SER A 171 -0.47 -3.89 -4.03
C SER A 171 -1.19 -3.72 -2.70
N ILE A 172 -0.64 -4.31 -1.63
CA ILE A 172 -1.16 -4.16 -0.27
C ILE A 172 -0.13 -3.44 0.57
N THR A 173 -0.56 -2.40 1.26
CA THR A 173 0.26 -1.63 2.20
C THR A 173 -0.29 -1.78 3.61
N LEU A 174 0.51 -2.39 4.49
CA LEU A 174 0.15 -2.69 5.87
C LEU A 174 1.14 -2.04 6.83
N ARG A 175 0.74 -0.94 7.45
CA ARG A 175 1.38 -0.44 8.67
C ARG A 175 0.56 -0.87 9.87
N LEU A 176 1.06 -1.87 10.61
CA LEU A 176 0.29 -2.54 11.66
C LEU A 176 0.83 -2.25 13.05
N SER A 177 -0.03 -2.37 14.07
CA SER A 177 0.46 -2.42 15.45
C SER A 177 1.35 -3.63 15.68
N THR A 178 2.33 -3.52 16.56
CA THR A 178 3.24 -4.63 16.89
C THR A 178 2.50 -5.84 17.48
N ARG A 179 1.43 -5.57 18.24
CA ARG A 179 0.52 -6.61 18.77
C ARG A 179 -0.12 -7.45 17.67
N THR A 180 -0.33 -6.88 16.48
CA THR A 180 -0.86 -7.63 15.34
C THR A 180 0.15 -8.67 14.86
N PHE A 181 1.45 -8.33 14.82
CA PHE A 181 2.50 -9.29 14.45
C PHE A 181 2.63 -10.43 15.48
N ASP A 182 2.52 -10.12 16.77
CA ASP A 182 2.52 -11.13 17.84
C ASP A 182 1.35 -12.11 17.67
N ARG A 183 0.14 -11.60 17.44
CA ARG A 183 -1.06 -12.42 17.17
C ARG A 183 -0.91 -13.27 15.91
N VAL A 184 -0.24 -12.77 14.88
CA VAL A 184 0.04 -13.55 13.67
C VAL A 184 0.95 -14.72 14.00
N GLN A 185 2.01 -14.49 14.79
CA GLN A 185 2.92 -15.54 15.22
C GLN A 185 2.20 -16.61 16.05
N GLU A 186 1.36 -16.21 17.01
CA GLU A 186 0.55 -17.12 17.82
C GLU A 186 -0.42 -17.95 16.97
N ALA A 187 -1.09 -17.33 16.00
CA ALA A 187 -2.04 -18.02 15.11
C ALA A 187 -1.33 -19.03 14.19
N VAL A 188 -0.17 -18.67 13.62
CA VAL A 188 0.62 -19.58 12.78
C VAL A 188 1.17 -20.77 13.57
N ALA A 189 1.55 -20.54 14.83
CA ALA A 189 1.99 -21.60 15.73
C ALA A 189 0.85 -22.47 16.30
N GLY A 190 -0.43 -22.12 16.02
CA GLY A 190 -1.60 -22.83 16.53
C GLY A 190 -1.92 -22.54 17.99
N TYR A 191 -1.34 -21.48 18.57
CA TYR A 191 -1.57 -21.07 19.96
C TYR A 191 -2.80 -20.18 20.16
N SER A 192 -3.35 -19.62 19.08
CA SER A 192 -4.52 -18.74 19.13
C SER A 192 -5.57 -19.14 18.08
N ALA A 193 -6.84 -19.14 18.49
CA ALA A 193 -7.99 -19.31 17.60
C ALA A 193 -8.38 -17.98 16.90
N ASP A 194 -7.86 -16.86 17.39
CA ASP A 194 -8.12 -15.53 16.87
C ASP A 194 -7.15 -15.22 15.72
N VAL A 195 -7.64 -15.36 14.48
CA VAL A 195 -6.84 -15.24 13.26
C VAL A 195 -6.83 -13.77 12.79
N PRO A 196 -5.67 -13.09 12.77
CA PRO A 196 -5.58 -11.71 12.32
C PRO A 196 -6.07 -11.50 10.89
N VAL A 197 -6.57 -10.29 10.61
CA VAL A 197 -7.14 -9.88 9.31
C VAL A 197 -6.23 -10.25 8.13
N TRP A 198 -4.92 -10.08 8.28
CA TRP A 198 -3.92 -10.42 7.27
C TRP A 198 -3.96 -11.91 6.90
N LEU A 199 -3.87 -12.80 7.90
CA LEU A 199 -3.88 -14.24 7.68
C LEU A 199 -5.21 -14.69 7.05
N ARG A 200 -6.33 -14.17 7.57
CA ARG A 200 -7.66 -14.47 7.02
C ARG A 200 -7.77 -14.03 5.57
N PHE A 201 -7.26 -12.85 5.23
CA PHE A 201 -7.26 -12.34 3.86
C PHE A 201 -6.46 -13.24 2.91
N CYS A 202 -5.25 -13.64 3.29
CA CYS A 202 -4.46 -14.59 2.50
C CYS A 202 -5.18 -15.94 2.30
N GLN A 203 -5.80 -16.46 3.36
CA GLN A 203 -6.49 -17.77 3.34
C GLN A 203 -7.77 -17.75 2.51
N THR A 204 -8.53 -16.66 2.54
CA THR A 204 -9.91 -16.64 2.00
C THR A 204 -10.07 -15.83 0.73
N HIS A 205 -9.25 -14.80 0.51
CA HIS A 205 -9.43 -13.86 -0.60
C HIS A 205 -8.36 -14.00 -1.66
N VAL A 206 -7.09 -14.03 -1.27
CA VAL A 206 -6.00 -14.04 -2.27
C VAL A 206 -6.05 -15.29 -3.15
N GLN A 207 -6.41 -16.44 -2.59
CA GLN A 207 -6.58 -17.68 -3.35
C GLN A 207 -7.69 -17.59 -4.43
N ASN A 208 -8.67 -16.72 -4.23
CA ASN A 208 -9.78 -16.52 -5.16
C ASN A 208 -9.47 -15.50 -6.28
N LEU A 209 -8.34 -14.80 -6.19
CA LEU A 209 -7.89 -13.84 -7.20
C LEU A 209 -7.24 -14.57 -8.40
N THR A 210 -8.02 -15.38 -9.11
CA THR A 210 -7.53 -16.24 -10.22
C THR A 210 -6.92 -15.48 -11.40
N LYS A 211 -7.24 -14.18 -11.52
CA LYS A 211 -6.68 -13.29 -12.54
C LYS A 211 -5.40 -12.59 -12.10
N LEU A 212 -5.05 -12.66 -10.82
CA LEU A 212 -3.85 -12.03 -10.28
C LEU A 212 -2.60 -12.60 -10.95
N ARG A 213 -1.68 -11.71 -11.32
CA ARG A 213 -0.39 -12.02 -11.95
C ARG A 213 0.77 -11.34 -11.23
N GLU A 214 0.49 -10.24 -10.54
CA GLU A 214 1.46 -9.54 -9.73
C GLU A 214 0.85 -9.18 -8.37
N PHE A 215 1.53 -9.56 -7.30
CA PHE A 215 1.18 -9.24 -5.93
C PHE A 215 2.36 -8.52 -5.26
N GLN A 216 2.12 -7.30 -4.79
CA GLN A 216 3.09 -6.52 -4.02
C GLN A 216 2.59 -6.39 -2.57
N LEU A 217 3.48 -6.63 -1.61
CA LEU A 217 3.23 -6.38 -0.20
C LEU A 217 4.26 -5.40 0.34
N TRP A 218 3.81 -4.26 0.83
CA TRP A 218 4.60 -3.38 1.68
C TRP A 218 4.14 -3.55 3.13
N ALA A 219 5.06 -3.87 4.04
CA ALA A 219 4.74 -4.07 5.44
C ALA A 219 5.68 -3.27 6.36
N ASP A 220 5.11 -2.70 7.43
CA ASP A 220 5.83 -2.01 8.50
C ASP A 220 5.01 -2.06 9.81
N HIS A 221 5.59 -1.58 10.90
CA HIS A 221 4.90 -1.36 12.16
C HIS A 221 4.90 0.10 12.61
N ASP A 222 4.03 0.42 13.57
CA ASP A 222 3.79 1.76 14.09
C ASP A 222 4.80 2.23 15.15
N ARG A 223 5.68 1.35 15.63
CA ARG A 223 6.72 1.67 16.63
C ARG A 223 8.05 2.14 16.03
N ASP A 224 8.85 2.81 16.84
CA ASP A 224 10.16 3.39 16.52
C ASP A 224 11.35 2.44 16.71
N TRP A 225 11.12 1.22 17.20
CA TRP A 225 12.19 0.23 17.38
C TRP A 225 12.45 -0.58 16.09
N SER A 226 13.58 -1.29 16.02
CA SER A 226 14.04 -2.00 14.82
C SER A 226 13.06 -3.06 14.28
N TRP A 227 12.78 -3.04 12.98
CA TRP A 227 11.95 -4.04 12.29
C TRP A 227 12.38 -5.49 12.56
N SER A 228 13.68 -5.77 12.75
CA SER A 228 14.21 -7.10 13.10
C SER A 228 13.68 -7.73 14.41
N ARG A 229 12.77 -7.09 15.14
CA ARG A 229 12.05 -7.77 16.22
C ARG A 229 10.80 -8.49 15.73
N VAL A 230 10.34 -8.23 14.50
CA VAL A 230 9.21 -8.91 13.86
C VAL A 230 9.64 -10.28 13.34
N ASN A 231 8.82 -11.31 13.56
CA ASN A 231 9.03 -12.61 12.96
C ASN A 231 8.49 -12.61 11.51
N GLU A 232 9.36 -12.26 10.56
CA GLU A 232 9.03 -12.20 9.13
C GLU A 232 8.56 -13.53 8.59
N ARG A 233 9.20 -14.63 9.00
CA ARG A 233 8.85 -15.98 8.54
C ARG A 233 7.43 -16.36 8.94
N ALA A 234 7.04 -16.07 10.18
CA ALA A 234 5.65 -16.27 10.60
C ALA A 234 4.68 -15.33 9.87
N PHE A 235 5.04 -14.05 9.72
CA PHE A 235 4.18 -13.05 9.07
C PHE A 235 3.93 -13.35 7.58
N LEU A 236 4.95 -13.83 6.87
CA LEU A 236 4.90 -14.11 5.44
C LEU A 236 4.59 -15.57 5.09
N ALA A 237 4.48 -16.47 6.07
CA ALA A 237 4.14 -17.87 5.86
C ALA A 237 2.96 -18.10 4.89
N PRO A 238 1.85 -17.31 4.93
CA PRO A 238 0.75 -17.50 3.97
C PRO A 238 1.13 -17.25 2.51
N LEU A 239 2.16 -16.43 2.26
CA LEU A 239 2.59 -16.13 0.90
C LEU A 239 3.33 -17.30 0.25
N GLU A 240 3.95 -18.20 1.02
CA GLU A 240 4.56 -19.41 0.46
C GLU A 240 3.51 -20.31 -0.22
N THR A 241 2.31 -20.39 0.37
CA THR A 241 1.21 -21.15 -0.24
C THR A 241 0.71 -20.48 -1.52
N LEU A 242 0.72 -19.14 -1.57
CA LEU A 242 0.33 -18.38 -2.76
C LEU A 242 1.38 -18.47 -3.87
N ALA A 243 2.65 -18.47 -3.50
CA ALA A 243 3.79 -18.63 -4.41
C ALA A 243 3.84 -20.00 -5.08
N ALA A 244 3.12 -21.00 -4.55
CA ALA A 244 2.94 -22.28 -5.23
C ALA A 244 2.21 -22.15 -6.59
N ASN A 245 1.53 -21.03 -6.83
CA ASN A 245 1.02 -20.68 -8.16
C ASN A 245 2.15 -20.09 -9.02
N SER A 246 2.66 -20.87 -9.98
CA SER A 246 3.83 -20.52 -10.79
C SER A 246 3.66 -19.25 -11.66
N ASP A 247 2.43 -18.84 -11.93
CA ASP A 247 2.14 -17.68 -12.79
C ASP A 247 2.03 -16.35 -12.02
N LEU A 248 2.17 -16.40 -10.68
CA LEU A 248 2.04 -15.24 -9.81
C LEU A 248 3.42 -14.69 -9.41
N ASN A 249 3.73 -13.47 -9.84
CA ASN A 249 4.89 -12.75 -9.36
C ASN A 249 4.60 -12.10 -8.00
N ILE A 250 5.33 -12.48 -6.95
CA ILE A 250 5.18 -11.94 -5.60
C ILE A 250 6.42 -11.13 -5.24
N ILE A 251 6.20 -9.86 -4.88
CA ILE A 251 7.23 -8.93 -4.42
C ILE A 251 6.86 -8.43 -3.03
N VAL A 252 7.75 -8.64 -2.06
CA VAL A 252 7.57 -8.17 -0.69
C VAL A 252 8.60 -7.09 -0.41
N ASN A 253 8.15 -5.95 0.09
CA ASN A 253 8.99 -4.83 0.48
C ASN A 253 8.98 -4.70 2.01
N LEU A 254 10.12 -4.98 2.64
CA LEU A 254 10.31 -4.95 4.08
C LEU A 254 11.42 -3.97 4.46
N PRO A 255 11.43 -3.42 5.69
CA PRO A 255 12.59 -2.72 6.21
C PRO A 255 13.86 -3.59 6.22
N LYS A 256 15.02 -2.93 6.16
CA LYS A 256 16.32 -3.58 6.35
C LYS A 256 16.41 -4.20 7.75
N LEU A 257 17.17 -5.29 7.85
CA LEU A 257 17.38 -6.00 9.10
C LEU A 257 18.60 -5.46 9.83
N HIS A 258 18.40 -5.08 11.07
CA HIS A 258 19.45 -4.79 12.03
C HIS A 258 20.24 -6.07 12.41
N PRO A 259 21.58 -6.11 12.21
CA PRO A 259 22.41 -7.30 12.43
C PRO A 259 22.35 -7.87 13.85
N LYS A 260 22.26 -7.01 14.87
CA LYS A 260 22.12 -7.42 16.28
C LYS A 260 20.89 -8.28 16.59
N TYR A 261 19.82 -8.16 15.81
CA TYR A 261 18.52 -8.77 16.13
C TYR A 261 18.05 -9.78 15.08
N GLU A 262 18.70 -9.83 13.92
CA GLU A 262 18.35 -10.79 12.88
C GLU A 262 18.70 -12.23 13.28
N SER A 263 17.92 -13.18 12.77
CA SER A 263 18.12 -14.61 13.01
C SER A 263 17.48 -15.41 11.89
N GLN A 264 18.10 -16.52 11.51
CA GLN A 264 17.63 -17.35 10.40
C GLN A 264 16.25 -17.98 10.66
N ASP A 265 15.92 -18.24 11.93
CA ASP A 265 14.63 -18.84 12.32
C ASP A 265 13.45 -17.88 12.22
N ARG A 266 13.71 -16.56 12.29
CA ARG A 266 12.66 -15.52 12.29
C ARG A 266 12.66 -14.66 11.04
N HIS A 267 13.79 -14.58 10.35
CA HIS A 267 14.02 -13.62 9.27
C HIS A 267 14.54 -14.27 8.00
N PHE A 268 14.30 -13.60 6.88
CA PHE A 268 14.90 -13.96 5.60
C PHE A 268 16.22 -13.22 5.42
N THR A 269 17.32 -13.89 5.78
CA THR A 269 18.70 -13.42 5.62
C THR A 269 19.41 -14.13 4.47
N ILE A 270 20.58 -13.64 4.06
CA ILE A 270 21.41 -14.25 3.01
C ILE A 270 21.88 -15.68 3.33
N TYR A 271 21.86 -16.05 4.61
CA TYR A 271 22.26 -17.38 5.10
C TYR A 271 21.09 -18.34 5.27
N SER A 272 19.86 -17.85 5.09
CA SER A 272 18.64 -18.61 5.34
C SER A 272 18.07 -19.17 4.03
N THR A 273 17.23 -20.21 4.12
CA THR A 273 16.51 -20.72 2.94
C THR A 273 15.70 -19.60 2.30
N PRO A 274 15.91 -19.32 1.00
CA PRO A 274 15.19 -18.25 0.31
C PRO A 274 13.71 -18.60 0.18
N PRO A 275 12.81 -17.60 0.26
CA PRO A 275 11.39 -17.81 0.04
C PRO A 275 11.09 -18.04 -1.45
N SER A 276 9.89 -18.51 -1.75
CA SER A 276 9.40 -18.69 -3.13
C SER A 276 8.99 -17.37 -3.82
N PHE A 277 9.37 -16.23 -3.24
CA PHE A 277 9.00 -14.89 -3.68
C PHE A 277 10.17 -13.92 -3.49
N THR A 278 10.08 -12.75 -4.12
CA THR A 278 11.16 -11.75 -4.04
C THR A 278 10.99 -10.86 -2.82
N ILE A 279 12.03 -10.73 -1.99
CA ILE A 279 12.08 -9.73 -0.92
C ILE A 279 13.00 -8.59 -1.34
N THR A 280 12.47 -7.37 -1.30
CA THR A 280 13.20 -6.12 -1.44
C THR A 280 13.29 -5.44 -0.08
N ARG A 281 14.49 -4.92 0.24
CA ARG A 281 14.78 -4.31 1.54
C ARG A 281 14.89 -2.79 1.39
N ARG A 282 14.12 -2.04 2.17
CA ARG A 282 14.12 -0.56 2.15
C ARG A 282 14.67 0.03 3.44
N LEU A 283 15.11 1.29 3.37
CA LEU A 283 15.25 2.12 4.57
C LEU A 283 13.89 2.33 5.21
N ARG A 284 13.89 2.37 6.54
CA ARG A 284 12.69 2.62 7.33
C ARG A 284 12.54 4.11 7.63
N GLN A 285 11.29 4.53 7.83
CA GLN A 285 10.97 5.86 8.36
C GLN A 285 11.77 6.10 9.65
N SER A 286 12.37 7.27 9.81
CA SER A 286 13.18 7.63 10.98
C SER A 286 12.49 8.64 11.90
N TYR A 287 11.45 9.32 11.43
CA TYR A 287 10.67 10.28 12.23
C TYR A 287 9.35 9.65 12.68
N TYR A 288 8.98 9.76 13.95
CA TYR A 288 7.77 9.16 14.51
C TYR A 288 6.97 10.16 15.33
N ALA A 289 5.65 10.13 15.19
CA ALA A 289 4.76 10.83 16.11
C ALA A 289 4.61 10.03 17.42
N PHE A 290 4.66 10.71 18.56
CA PHE A 290 4.43 10.10 19.87
C PHE A 290 3.76 11.09 20.83
N SER A 291 2.99 10.57 21.79
CA SER A 291 2.42 11.38 22.88
C SER A 291 3.39 11.44 24.06
N ARG A 292 3.59 12.65 24.62
CA ARG A 292 4.43 12.85 25.80
C ARG A 292 3.61 12.63 27.08
N GLY A 293 3.67 11.42 27.64
CA GLY A 293 3.01 11.10 28.91
C GLY A 293 1.49 11.26 28.83
N ASP A 294 0.88 11.86 29.86
CA ASP A 294 -0.57 12.12 29.92
C ASP A 294 -1.01 13.38 29.16
N SER A 295 -0.10 14.05 28.44
CA SER A 295 -0.47 15.20 27.63
C SER A 295 -0.97 14.75 26.25
N ASP A 296 -2.04 15.39 25.77
CA ASP A 296 -2.51 15.27 24.38
C ASP A 296 -1.55 15.90 23.36
N GLN A 297 -0.38 16.37 23.82
CA GLN A 297 0.63 16.93 22.94
C GLN A 297 1.36 15.81 22.20
N LEU A 298 1.16 15.77 20.89
CA LEU A 298 1.94 14.97 19.96
C LEU A 298 3.26 15.67 19.65
N LEU A 299 4.35 14.91 19.71
CA LEU A 299 5.71 15.34 19.41
C LEU A 299 6.33 14.43 18.34
N VAL A 300 7.39 14.93 17.70
CA VAL A 300 8.19 14.16 16.75
C VAL A 300 9.42 13.62 17.46
N ARG A 301 9.69 12.34 17.26
CA ARG A 301 10.92 11.67 17.72
C ARG A 301 11.68 11.13 16.52
N PHE A 302 12.98 11.39 16.50
CA PHE A 302 13.90 10.76 15.58
C PHE A 302 14.40 9.44 16.18
N ALA A 303 14.28 8.36 15.42
CA ALA A 303 14.74 7.02 15.75
C ALA A 303 15.05 6.29 14.44
N GLN A 304 16.30 6.36 13.99
CA GLN A 304 16.72 5.71 12.76
C GLN A 304 16.88 4.20 12.99
N ASP A 305 16.29 3.42 12.09
CA ASP A 305 16.53 1.98 12.01
C ASP A 305 17.78 1.69 11.18
N PHE A 306 18.21 0.44 11.14
CA PHE A 306 19.41 0.02 10.42
C PHE A 306 19.37 0.38 8.92
N PRO A 307 20.47 0.89 8.34
CA PRO A 307 21.72 1.33 9.00
C PRO A 307 21.57 2.63 9.80
N THR A 308 22.06 2.65 11.04
CA THR A 308 21.97 3.80 11.95
C THR A 308 22.93 4.93 11.58
N LEU A 309 24.04 4.63 10.92
CA LEU A 309 25.04 5.62 10.51
C LEU A 309 24.69 6.36 9.22
N TYR A 310 23.63 5.96 8.52
CA TYR A 310 23.32 6.50 7.19
C TYR A 310 22.82 7.94 7.24
N GLN A 311 23.45 8.81 6.45
CA GLN A 311 23.05 10.21 6.25
C GLN A 311 22.58 10.43 4.82
N HIS A 312 21.30 10.78 4.67
CA HIS A 312 20.69 10.99 3.37
C HIS A 312 21.35 12.13 2.57
N GLY A 313 21.64 11.88 1.30
CA GLY A 313 22.26 12.85 0.39
C GLY A 313 23.77 13.06 0.57
N VAL A 314 24.36 12.41 1.58
CA VAL A 314 25.81 12.42 1.84
C VAL A 314 26.39 11.05 1.54
N ASP A 315 25.75 10.01 2.04
CA ASP A 315 26.25 8.65 2.00
C ASP A 315 25.66 7.82 0.85
N ASP A 316 26.46 6.89 0.33
CA ASP A 316 25.95 5.74 -0.39
C ASP A 316 25.36 4.71 0.59
N LEU A 317 24.09 4.35 0.38
CA LEU A 317 23.36 3.48 1.30
C LEU A 317 23.96 2.07 1.39
N GLU A 318 24.41 1.52 0.26
CA GLU A 318 24.96 0.16 0.23
C GLU A 318 26.32 0.12 0.92
N GLU A 319 27.17 1.13 0.72
CA GLU A 319 28.46 1.25 1.40
C GLU A 319 28.31 1.38 2.92
N VAL A 320 27.39 2.24 3.38
CA VAL A 320 27.15 2.42 4.83
C VAL A 320 26.58 1.16 5.46
N GLU A 321 25.60 0.50 4.80
CA GLU A 321 25.09 -0.78 5.28
C GLU A 321 26.22 -1.81 5.44
N GLN A 322 27.06 -1.98 4.42
CA GLN A 322 28.16 -2.96 4.47
C GLN A 322 29.17 -2.64 5.57
N ARG A 323 29.50 -1.35 5.75
CA ARG A 323 30.40 -0.90 6.82
C ARG A 323 29.81 -1.19 8.19
N GLU A 324 28.55 -0.84 8.41
CA GLU A 324 27.88 -1.03 9.71
C GLU A 324 27.67 -2.52 10.03
N ARG A 325 27.36 -3.37 9.04
CA ARG A 325 27.35 -4.84 9.22
C ARG A 325 28.70 -5.36 9.71
N LYS A 326 29.81 -4.93 9.10
CA LYS A 326 31.16 -5.33 9.51
C LYS A 326 31.50 -4.89 10.94
N MET A 327 31.07 -3.69 11.35
CA MET A 327 31.24 -3.23 12.74
C MET A 327 30.54 -4.17 13.71
N TRP A 328 29.27 -4.51 13.43
CA TRP A 328 28.51 -5.48 14.23
C TRP A 328 29.16 -6.87 14.27
N GLU A 329 29.69 -7.36 13.14
CA GLU A 329 30.43 -8.63 13.06
C GLU A 329 31.69 -8.62 13.94
N ASN A 330 32.36 -7.46 14.06
CA ASN A 330 33.53 -7.26 14.90
C ASN A 330 33.19 -7.03 16.39
N GLY A 331 31.90 -6.97 16.75
CA GLY A 331 31.45 -6.66 18.11
C GLY A 331 31.52 -5.17 18.48
N GLU A 332 31.60 -4.29 17.49
CA GLU A 332 31.58 -2.84 17.64
C GLU A 332 30.13 -2.33 17.56
N ASP A 333 29.73 -1.48 18.51
CA ASP A 333 28.42 -0.80 18.47
C ASP A 333 28.61 0.52 17.69
N PRO A 334 27.98 0.71 16.52
CA PRO A 334 28.09 1.94 15.75
C PRO A 334 27.37 3.08 16.50
N THR A 335 28.15 4.06 16.99
CA THR A 335 27.64 5.24 17.73
C THR A 335 27.64 6.50 16.90
#